data_AF-A0A2E1EKQ0-F1
#
_entry.id   AF-A0A2E1EKQ0-F1
#
_cell.length_a   1.000
_cell.length_b   1.000
_cell.length_c   1.000
_cell.angle_alpha   90.00
_cell.angle_beta   90.00
_cell.angle_gamma   90.00
#
_symmetry.space_group_name_H-M   'P 1'
#
loop_
_entity.id
_entity.type
_entity.pdbx_description
1 polymer ?
#
loop_
_entity_poly.entity_id
_entity_poly.type
_entity_poly.pdbx_seq_one_letter_code
_entity_poly.pdbx_strand_id
1 'polypeptide(L)'
;MTLTLLSGPAEEPVSLAEARAHLKLDATEEDALLTALLTAARAALEAETRRAFVEQSWRLTLDDWPSGPLAIPLAPVSEVMAVKVASLSGAMLPLDPAFYEAETGEHPRIAVKRGQAWPMPATRLAGIVIDFRAGYGAVADVPMPLRQAVLMLAAHWFEHREPVGDGAKLPRTVSALVKPFRRMRL
;
A
#
# COMPACT_ATOMS: atom_id res chain seq x y z
N MET A 1 -7.92 13.45 -3.37
CA MET A 1 -7.86 11.98 -3.11
C MET A 1 -6.81 11.73 -2.05
N THR A 2 -7.18 11.08 -0.94
CA THR A 2 -6.27 10.81 0.18
C THR A 2 -6.33 9.34 0.52
N LEU A 3 -5.17 8.70 0.72
CA LEU A 3 -5.08 7.34 1.22
C LEU A 3 -4.69 7.35 2.70
N THR A 4 -5.44 6.61 3.50
CA THR A 4 -5.18 6.44 4.93
C THR A 4 -5.07 4.95 5.23
N LEU A 5 -3.98 4.56 5.89
CA LEU A 5 -3.81 3.21 6.39
C LEU A 5 -4.75 3.02 7.59
N LEU A 6 -5.61 2.00 7.54
CA LEU A 6 -6.50 1.64 8.66
C LEU A 6 -5.86 0.58 9.56
N SER A 7 -5.20 -0.41 8.95
CA SER A 7 -4.47 -1.45 9.64
C SER A 7 -3.28 -1.90 8.79
N GLY A 8 -2.09 -1.88 9.40
CA GLY A 8 -0.84 -2.31 8.78
C GLY A 8 -0.77 -3.83 8.59
N PRO A 9 0.32 -4.34 8.01
CA PRO A 9 0.47 -5.76 7.79
C PRO A 9 0.66 -6.48 9.14
N ALA A 10 0.09 -7.68 9.26
CA ALA A 10 0.23 -8.48 10.49
C ALA A 10 1.67 -8.96 10.72
N GLU A 11 2.44 -9.11 9.64
CA GLU A 11 3.82 -9.56 9.63
C GLU A 11 4.62 -8.78 8.58
N GLU A 12 5.93 -8.62 8.81
CA GLU A 12 6.83 -8.02 7.84
C GLU A 12 7.18 -9.01 6.71
N PRO A 13 7.42 -8.55 5.47
CA PRO A 13 7.75 -9.41 4.34
C PRO A 13 9.11 -10.12 4.47
N VAL A 14 9.93 -9.67 5.42
CA VAL A 14 11.22 -10.26 5.79
C VAL A 14 11.27 -10.31 7.31
N SER A 15 11.55 -11.50 7.85
CA SER A 15 11.65 -11.72 9.29
C SER A 15 12.95 -11.16 9.86
N LEU A 16 12.95 -10.90 11.17
CA LEU A 16 14.17 -10.52 11.89
C LEU A 16 15.27 -11.59 11.76
N ALA A 17 14.90 -12.87 11.80
CA ALA A 17 15.84 -13.97 11.66
C ALA A 17 16.53 -13.99 10.28
N GLU A 18 15.77 -13.77 9.20
CA GLU A 18 16.33 -13.63 7.85
C GLU A 18 17.29 -12.44 7.76
N ALA A 19 16.91 -11.30 8.35
CA ALA A 19 17.73 -10.09 8.35
C ALA A 19 19.03 -10.26 9.14
N ARG A 20 18.99 -10.90 10.30
CA ARG A 20 20.18 -11.23 11.09
C ARG A 20 21.13 -12.18 10.37
N ALA A 21 20.57 -13.21 9.72
CA ALA A 21 21.36 -14.14 8.93
C ALA A 21 22.06 -13.44 7.76
N HIS A 22 21.39 -12.48 7.12
CA HIS A 22 21.97 -11.66 6.05
C HIS A 22 23.14 -10.79 6.54
N LEU A 23 22.97 -10.13 7.69
CA LEU A 23 23.97 -9.26 8.31
C LEU A 23 25.04 -10.02 9.11
N LYS A 24 24.90 -11.34 9.26
CA LYS A 24 25.76 -12.21 10.09
C LYS A 24 25.88 -11.72 11.54
N LEU A 25 24.75 -11.40 12.15
CA LEU A 25 24.70 -10.89 13.53
C LEU A 25 24.55 -12.00 14.57
N ASP A 26 25.57 -12.14 15.41
CA ASP A 26 25.54 -13.04 16.57
C ASP A 26 24.84 -12.40 17.79
N ALA A 27 25.00 -11.09 17.99
CA ALA A 27 24.41 -10.34 19.10
C ALA A 27 22.93 -9.96 18.84
N THR A 28 22.14 -9.79 19.91
CA THR A 28 20.70 -9.47 19.87
C THR A 28 20.39 -8.04 20.33
N GLU A 29 21.38 -7.26 20.76
CA GLU A 29 21.19 -5.94 21.38
C GLU A 29 20.53 -4.93 20.43
N GLU A 30 20.74 -5.10 19.12
CA GLU A 30 20.22 -4.20 18.08
C GLU A 30 19.01 -4.77 17.34
N ASP A 31 18.41 -5.86 17.83
CA ASP A 31 17.24 -6.50 17.20
C ASP A 31 16.05 -5.53 17.08
N ALA A 32 15.87 -4.65 18.06
CA ALA A 32 14.84 -3.61 18.03
C ALA A 32 15.07 -2.59 16.91
N LEU A 33 16.33 -2.18 16.71
CA LEU A 33 16.72 -1.28 15.64
C LEU A 33 16.50 -1.94 14.27
N LEU A 34 16.97 -3.18 14.10
CA LEU A 34 16.83 -3.91 12.85
C LEU A 34 15.35 -4.15 12.48
N THR A 35 14.51 -4.46 13.47
CA THR A 35 13.06 -4.58 13.28
C THR A 35 12.45 -3.27 12.78
N ALA A 36 12.79 -2.14 13.40
CA ALA A 36 12.31 -0.83 12.96
C ALA A 36 12.77 -0.47 11.53
N LEU A 37 14.00 -0.85 11.16
CA LEU A 37 14.53 -0.64 9.82
C LEU A 37 13.84 -1.51 8.76
N LEU A 38 13.44 -2.74 9.09
CA LEU A 38 12.65 -3.59 8.19
C LEU A 38 11.29 -2.95 7.89
N THR A 39 10.58 -2.47 8.92
CA THR A 39 9.31 -1.76 8.76
C THR A 39 9.48 -0.48 7.93
N ALA A 40 10.53 0.31 8.21
CA ALA A 40 10.82 1.52 7.44
C ALA A 40 11.15 1.19 5.97
N ALA A 41 11.90 0.11 5.71
CA ALA A 41 12.31 -0.30 4.38
C ALA A 41 11.11 -0.75 3.55
N ARG A 42 10.21 -1.55 4.15
CA ARG A 42 8.92 -1.89 3.55
C ARG A 42 8.15 -0.62 3.20
N ALA A 43 7.92 0.27 4.15
CA ALA A 43 7.11 1.47 3.93
C ALA A 43 7.67 2.37 2.81
N ALA A 44 9.00 2.53 2.75
CA ALA A 44 9.67 3.28 1.69
C ALA A 44 9.47 2.64 0.30
N LEU A 45 9.62 1.31 0.21
CA LEU A 45 9.47 0.60 -1.06
C LEU A 45 8.01 0.47 -1.51
N GLU A 46 7.07 0.33 -0.58
CA GLU A 46 5.63 0.37 -0.85
C GLU A 46 5.22 1.75 -1.41
N ALA A 47 5.74 2.82 -0.83
CA ALA A 47 5.53 4.18 -1.33
C ALA A 47 6.10 4.37 -2.75
N GLU A 48 7.33 3.89 -2.99
CA GLU A 48 8.03 3.99 -4.28
C GLU A 48 7.33 3.18 -5.39
N THR A 49 6.84 1.99 -5.06
CA THR A 49 6.19 1.09 -6.02
C THR A 49 4.70 1.37 -6.19
N ARG A 50 4.10 2.12 -5.26
CA ARG A 50 2.64 2.29 -5.11
C ARG A 50 1.94 0.96 -4.92
N ARG A 51 2.55 0.09 -4.10
CA ARG A 51 2.05 -1.24 -3.81
C ARG A 51 2.02 -1.54 -2.32
N ALA A 52 1.05 -2.35 -1.89
CA ALA A 52 1.10 -3.01 -0.60
C ALA A 52 1.77 -4.38 -0.79
N PHE A 53 2.69 -4.76 0.10
CA PHE A 53 3.41 -6.02 -0.01
C PHE A 53 2.62 -7.13 0.66
N VAL A 54 2.48 -7.07 1.98
CA VAL A 54 1.62 -7.98 2.76
C VAL A 54 0.22 -7.36 2.89
N GLU A 55 -0.81 -8.18 3.08
CA GLU A 55 -2.18 -7.70 3.23
C GLU A 55 -2.32 -6.63 4.32
N GLN A 56 -3.00 -5.54 3.96
CA GLN A 56 -3.25 -4.34 4.75
C GLN A 56 -4.65 -3.79 4.44
N SER A 57 -5.23 -3.10 5.41
CA SER A 57 -6.52 -2.41 5.23
C SER A 57 -6.32 -0.92 5.02
N TRP A 58 -6.94 -0.37 3.98
CA TRP A 58 -6.79 1.01 3.55
C TRP A 58 -8.13 1.69 3.34
N ARG A 59 -8.12 3.02 3.49
CA ARG A 59 -9.21 3.92 3.15
C ARG A 59 -8.76 4.89 2.07
N LEU A 60 -9.54 4.98 0.99
CA LEU A 60 -9.45 6.03 -0.01
C LEU A 60 -10.58 7.03 0.22
N THR A 61 -10.21 8.30 0.43
CA THR A 61 -11.16 9.41 0.59
C THR A 61 -11.12 10.31 -0.64
N LEU A 62 -12.29 10.65 -1.17
CA LEU A 62 -12.47 11.50 -2.35
C LEU A 62 -13.45 12.62 -2.05
N ASP A 63 -13.27 13.73 -2.75
CA ASP A 63 -14.16 14.89 -2.69
C ASP A 63 -15.36 14.71 -3.63
N ASP A 64 -15.12 14.13 -4.82
CA ASP A 64 -16.14 13.84 -5.82
C ASP A 64 -15.78 12.60 -6.66
N TRP A 65 -16.76 12.06 -7.39
CA TRP A 65 -16.60 10.93 -8.29
C TRP A 65 -15.89 11.35 -9.58
N PRO A 66 -14.95 10.55 -10.12
CA PRO A 66 -14.39 10.80 -11.44
C PRO A 66 -15.44 10.58 -12.53
N SER A 67 -15.22 11.17 -13.71
CA SER A 67 -16.11 11.01 -14.87
C SER A 67 -16.12 9.61 -15.49
N GLY A 68 -15.19 8.73 -15.07
CA GLY A 68 -15.09 7.35 -15.53
C GLY A 68 -14.83 6.38 -14.37
N PRO A 69 -14.31 5.18 -14.64
CA PRO A 69 -13.92 4.25 -13.58
C PRO A 69 -12.93 4.88 -12.61
N LEU A 70 -13.19 4.74 -11.32
CA LEU A 70 -12.30 5.17 -10.26
C LEU A 70 -11.15 4.16 -10.14
N ALA A 71 -9.95 4.57 -10.52
CA ALA A 71 -8.74 3.79 -10.26
C ALA A 71 -8.31 3.91 -8.79
N ILE A 72 -8.15 2.77 -8.11
CA ILE A 72 -7.58 2.74 -6.76
C ILE A 72 -6.05 2.94 -6.89
N PRO A 73 -5.44 3.93 -6.22
CA PRO A 73 -4.04 4.29 -6.44
C PRO A 73 -3.02 3.41 -5.71
N LEU A 74 -3.44 2.24 -5.21
CA LEU A 74 -2.63 1.22 -4.53
C LEU A 74 -2.96 -0.16 -5.13
N ALA A 75 -1.98 -1.06 -5.19
CA ALA A 75 -2.14 -2.42 -5.73
C ALA A 75 -1.24 -3.44 -5.01
N PRO A 76 -1.51 -4.75 -5.06
CA PRO A 76 -2.75 -5.34 -5.56
C PRO A 76 -3.87 -5.07 -4.56
N VAL A 77 -5.12 -5.01 -5.01
CA VAL A 77 -6.29 -4.97 -4.12
C VAL A 77 -6.92 -6.35 -4.14
N SER A 78 -7.11 -6.97 -2.97
CA SER A 78 -7.78 -8.28 -2.87
C SER A 78 -9.29 -8.13 -2.77
N GLU A 79 -9.76 -7.08 -2.08
CA GLU A 79 -11.18 -6.89 -1.78
C GLU A 79 -11.54 -5.40 -1.64
N VAL A 80 -12.69 -5.00 -2.18
CA VAL A 80 -13.33 -3.71 -1.84
C VAL A 80 -14.38 -3.99 -0.77
N MET A 81 -14.11 -3.55 0.47
CA MET A 81 -14.93 -3.88 1.63
C MET A 81 -16.18 -3.03 1.72
N ALA A 82 -16.07 -1.72 1.46
CA ALA A 82 -17.21 -0.82 1.49
C ALA A 82 -16.96 0.43 0.65
N VAL A 83 -18.00 0.87 -0.05
CA VAL A 83 -18.08 2.19 -0.69
C VAL A 83 -19.14 2.98 0.04
N LYS A 84 -18.80 4.18 0.51
CA LYS A 84 -19.67 5.03 1.32
C LYS A 84 -19.73 6.44 0.76
N VAL A 85 -20.90 7.07 0.85
CA VAL A 85 -21.15 8.44 0.38
C VAL A 85 -21.82 9.25 1.47
N ALA A 86 -21.41 10.51 1.62
CA ALA A 86 -21.96 11.44 2.58
C ALA A 86 -23.41 11.78 2.24
N SER A 87 -24.32 11.58 3.20
CA SER A 87 -25.71 11.98 3.12
C SER A 87 -25.89 13.45 3.50
N LEU A 88 -27.09 14.00 3.26
CA LEU A 88 -27.46 15.36 3.68
C LEU A 88 -27.37 15.60 5.20
N SER A 89 -27.40 14.54 6.02
CA SER A 89 -27.20 14.63 7.47
C SER A 89 -25.72 14.64 7.88
N GLY A 90 -24.79 14.55 6.93
CA GLY A 90 -23.34 14.43 7.16
C GLY A 90 -22.86 13.02 7.51
N ALA A 91 -23.76 12.03 7.53
CA ALA A 91 -23.40 10.63 7.80
C ALA A 91 -22.86 9.95 6.54
N MET A 92 -21.83 9.12 6.69
CA MET A 92 -21.35 8.26 5.61
C MET A 92 -22.24 7.02 5.48
N LEU A 93 -23.03 6.94 4.42
CA LEU A 93 -23.92 5.81 4.15
C LEU A 93 -23.28 4.82 3.18
N PRO A 94 -23.31 3.51 3.46
CA PRO A 94 -22.81 2.51 2.53
C PRO A 94 -23.69 2.45 1.27
N LEU A 95 -23.05 2.31 0.11
CA LEU A 95 -23.71 1.96 -1.12
C LEU A 95 -23.90 0.44 -1.19
N ASP A 96 -25.03 0.01 -1.73
CA ASP A 96 -25.28 -1.39 -2.04
C ASP A 96 -24.20 -1.91 -3.03
N PRO A 97 -23.49 -3.01 -2.72
CA PRO A 97 -22.57 -3.65 -3.67
C PRO A 97 -23.22 -4.01 -5.02
N ALA A 98 -24.55 -4.14 -5.09
CA ALA A 98 -25.27 -4.32 -6.34
C ALA A 98 -25.18 -3.10 -7.29
N PHE A 99 -24.85 -1.90 -6.78
CA PHE A 99 -24.82 -0.64 -7.51
C PHE A 99 -23.54 -0.43 -8.35
N TYR A 100 -22.44 -1.06 -7.94
CA TYR A 100 -21.14 -0.89 -8.55
C TYR A 100 -20.50 -2.23 -8.88
N GLU A 101 -19.49 -2.20 -9.74
CA GLU A 101 -18.60 -3.30 -10.03
C GLU A 101 -17.17 -2.90 -9.62
N ALA A 102 -16.44 -3.86 -9.05
CA ALA A 102 -15.07 -3.68 -8.62
C ALA A 102 -14.19 -4.71 -9.32
N GLU A 103 -13.22 -4.20 -10.08
CA GLU A 103 -12.10 -4.99 -10.58
C GLU A 103 -11.00 -4.95 -9.52
N THR A 104 -10.58 -6.12 -9.04
CA THR A 104 -9.51 -6.30 -8.06
C THR A 104 -8.22 -6.78 -8.74
N GLY A 105 -7.14 -6.94 -7.98
CA GLY A 105 -5.83 -7.35 -8.48
C GLY A 105 -4.91 -6.17 -8.81
N GLU A 106 -4.19 -6.27 -9.94
CA GLU A 106 -3.08 -5.38 -10.33
C GLU A 106 -3.51 -3.99 -10.83
N HIS A 107 -4.69 -3.92 -11.44
CA HIS A 107 -5.27 -2.68 -11.98
C HIS A 107 -6.62 -2.39 -11.33
N PRO A 108 -6.66 -2.17 -10.00
CA PRO A 108 -7.91 -2.13 -9.28
C PRO A 108 -8.72 -0.88 -9.63
N ARG A 109 -9.98 -1.10 -10.01
CA ARG A 109 -10.90 -0.08 -10.49
C ARG A 109 -12.29 -0.32 -9.94
N ILE A 110 -13.01 0.76 -9.66
CA ILE A 110 -14.42 0.71 -9.26
C ILE A 110 -15.22 1.54 -10.26
N ALA A 111 -16.27 0.96 -10.81
CA ALA A 111 -17.18 1.64 -11.72
C ALA A 111 -18.62 1.43 -11.28
N VAL A 112 -19.48 2.40 -11.57
CA VAL A 112 -20.92 2.20 -11.42
C VAL A 112 -21.38 1.17 -12.46
N LYS A 113 -22.32 0.28 -12.12
CA LYS A 113 -22.86 -0.66 -13.11
C LYS A 113 -23.56 0.09 -14.24
N ARG A 114 -23.61 -0.53 -15.42
CA ARG A 114 -24.29 0.06 -16.59
C ARG A 114 -25.74 0.44 -16.27
N GLY A 115 -26.14 1.63 -16.70
CA GLY A 115 -27.48 2.17 -16.47
C GLY A 115 -27.70 2.80 -15.09
N GLN A 116 -26.68 2.82 -14.22
CA GLN A 116 -26.69 3.51 -12.94
C GLN A 116 -25.79 4.76 -12.99
N ALA A 117 -25.93 5.65 -12.02
CA ALA A 117 -25.09 6.83 -11.86
C ALA A 117 -24.68 6.98 -10.40
N TRP A 118 -23.43 7.34 -10.12
CA TRP A 118 -22.98 7.53 -8.75
C TRP A 118 -23.87 8.52 -7.99
N PRO A 119 -24.30 8.21 -6.75
CA PRO A 119 -24.99 9.19 -5.93
C PRO A 119 -24.01 10.31 -5.59
N MET A 120 -24.46 11.54 -5.81
CA MET A 120 -23.65 12.73 -5.56
C MET A 120 -23.45 12.91 -4.05
N PRO A 121 -22.22 13.06 -3.55
CA PRO A 121 -21.98 13.32 -2.14
C PRO A 121 -22.64 14.64 -1.72
N ALA A 122 -23.26 14.64 -0.54
CA ALA A 122 -23.89 15.84 0.02
C ALA A 122 -22.86 16.90 0.48
N THR A 123 -21.59 16.52 0.61
CA THR A 123 -20.48 17.40 0.99
C THR A 123 -19.52 17.57 -0.18
N ARG A 124 -18.93 18.76 -0.31
CA ARG A 124 -17.94 19.05 -1.35
C ARG A 124 -16.56 18.46 -1.09
N LEU A 125 -16.26 18.15 0.17
CA LEU A 125 -14.97 17.67 0.62
C LEU A 125 -15.16 16.36 1.38
N ALA A 126 -14.26 15.41 1.14
CA ALA A 126 -14.23 14.08 1.78
C ALA A 126 -15.59 13.35 1.79
N GLY A 127 -16.42 13.59 0.77
CA GLY A 127 -17.79 13.09 0.69
C GLY A 127 -17.91 11.63 0.28
N ILE A 128 -16.79 11.01 -0.12
CA ILE A 128 -16.75 9.61 -0.55
C ILE A 128 -15.62 8.90 0.20
N VAL A 129 -15.92 7.72 0.72
CA VAL A 129 -14.98 6.87 1.44
C VAL A 129 -15.05 5.45 0.88
N ILE A 130 -13.90 4.88 0.57
CA ILE A 130 -13.78 3.52 0.07
C ILE A 130 -12.80 2.77 0.95
N ASP A 131 -13.30 1.77 1.65
CA ASP A 131 -12.51 0.87 2.49
C ASP A 131 -12.18 -0.38 1.66
N PHE A 132 -10.90 -0.76 1.58
CA PHE A 132 -10.42 -1.89 0.77
C PHE A 132 -9.21 -2.59 1.40
N ARG A 133 -8.98 -3.85 1.01
CA ARG A 133 -7.79 -4.63 1.37
C ARG A 133 -6.81 -4.64 0.22
N ALA A 134 -5.54 -4.39 0.51
CA ALA A 134 -4.46 -4.39 -0.46
C ALA A 134 -3.25 -5.18 0.03
N GLY A 135 -2.57 -5.85 -0.89
CA GLY A 135 -1.41 -6.71 -0.63
C GLY A 135 -1.38 -7.89 -1.58
N TYR A 136 -0.25 -8.59 -1.65
CA TYR A 136 -0.16 -9.86 -2.37
C TYR A 136 -0.83 -11.02 -1.62
N GLY A 137 -1.16 -10.82 -0.34
CA GLY A 137 -1.70 -11.85 0.55
C GLY A 137 -0.76 -12.07 1.73
N ALA A 138 -0.40 -13.32 1.97
CA ALA A 138 0.56 -13.69 2.99
C ALA A 138 1.99 -13.32 2.58
N VAL A 139 2.94 -13.39 3.52
CA VAL A 139 4.37 -13.14 3.25
C VAL A 139 4.91 -14.03 2.12
N ALA A 140 4.41 -15.26 2.02
CA ALA A 140 4.80 -16.21 0.98
C ALA A 140 4.39 -15.77 -0.44
N ASP A 141 3.35 -14.95 -0.56
CA ASP A 141 2.83 -14.47 -1.85
C ASP A 141 3.57 -13.21 -2.33
N VAL A 142 4.36 -12.57 -1.46
CA VAL A 142 5.15 -11.39 -1.82
C VAL A 142 6.27 -11.79 -2.78
N PRO A 143 6.36 -11.18 -3.98
CA PRO A 143 7.41 -11.50 -4.94
C PRO A 143 8.81 -11.39 -4.34
N MET A 144 9.62 -12.42 -4.58
CA MET A 144 10.97 -12.52 -4.04
C MET A 144 11.85 -11.27 -4.28
N PRO A 145 11.80 -10.60 -5.46
CA PRO A 145 12.57 -9.36 -5.66
C PRO A 145 12.19 -8.23 -4.70
N LEU A 146 10.93 -8.13 -4.28
CA LEU A 146 10.46 -7.13 -3.33
C LEU A 146 10.92 -7.47 -1.91
N ARG A 147 10.84 -8.75 -1.51
CA ARG A 147 11.39 -9.23 -0.23
C ARG A 147 12.89 -8.95 -0.15
N GLN A 148 13.63 -9.28 -1.21
CA GLN A 148 15.06 -9.01 -1.31
C GLN A 148 15.38 -7.51 -1.26
N ALA A 149 14.57 -6.66 -1.90
CA ALA A 149 14.75 -5.21 -1.85
C ALA A 149 14.58 -4.66 -0.43
N VAL A 150 13.58 -5.14 0.34
CA VAL A 150 13.38 -4.78 1.76
C VAL A 150 14.61 -5.18 2.57
N LEU A 151 15.06 -6.43 2.42
CA LEU A 151 16.22 -6.96 3.14
C LEU A 151 17.49 -6.13 2.88
N MET A 152 17.79 -5.86 1.59
CA MET A 152 18.97 -5.08 1.20
C MET A 152 18.90 -3.62 1.68
N LEU A 153 17.72 -3.00 1.67
CA LEU A 153 17.56 -1.62 2.11
C LEU A 153 17.70 -1.50 3.64
N ALA A 154 17.06 -2.41 4.38
CA ALA A 154 17.18 -2.44 5.84
C ALA A 154 18.62 -2.71 6.29
N ALA A 155 19.30 -3.67 5.66
CA ALA A 155 20.72 -3.96 5.91
C ALA A 155 21.61 -2.74 5.61
N HIS A 156 21.37 -2.04 4.50
CA HIS A 156 22.10 -0.84 4.16
C HIS A 156 21.95 0.25 5.23
N TRP A 157 20.74 0.53 5.69
CA TRP A 157 20.51 1.52 6.75
C TRP A 157 21.03 1.09 8.13
N PHE A 158 21.07 -0.20 8.40
CA PHE A 158 21.63 -0.72 9.64
C PHE A 158 23.14 -0.45 9.73
N GLU A 159 23.85 -0.71 8.63
CA GLU A 159 25.29 -0.43 8.50
C GLU A 159 25.61 1.07 8.37
N HIS A 160 24.71 1.84 7.75
CA HIS A 160 24.89 3.26 7.45
C HIS A 160 23.81 4.12 8.13
N ARG A 161 24.05 4.45 9.41
CA ARG A 161 23.10 5.18 10.28
C ARG A 161 23.00 6.68 9.98
N GLU A 162 23.94 7.20 9.21
CA GLU A 162 23.94 8.58 8.74
C GLU A 162 23.51 8.64 7.26
N PRO A 163 22.83 9.72 6.84
CA PRO A 163 22.50 9.89 5.42
C PRO A 163 23.79 9.95 4.59
N VAL A 164 23.93 9.02 3.64
CA VAL A 164 25.06 8.98 2.72
C VAL A 164 24.74 9.84 1.48
N GLY A 165 25.48 10.95 1.29
CA GLY A 165 25.30 11.88 0.16
C GLY A 165 24.09 12.81 0.31
N ASP A 166 23.57 13.34 -0.80
CA ASP A 166 22.45 14.33 -0.83
C ASP A 166 21.07 13.78 -0.35
N GLY A 167 21.05 12.65 0.37
CA GLY A 167 19.91 12.24 1.19
C GLY A 167 18.66 11.71 0.47
N ALA A 168 18.71 11.38 -0.82
CA ALA A 168 17.45 11.22 -1.59
C ALA A 168 17.32 10.00 -2.53
N LYS A 169 18.30 9.10 -2.64
CA LYS A 169 18.22 8.01 -3.64
C LYS A 169 18.40 6.63 -3.02
N LEU A 170 17.42 5.75 -3.28
CA LEU A 170 17.55 4.32 -3.01
C LEU A 170 18.84 3.76 -3.64
N PRO A 171 19.54 2.82 -2.97
CA PRO A 171 20.67 2.12 -3.57
C PRO A 171 20.30 1.56 -4.95
N ARG A 172 21.22 1.65 -5.93
CA ARG A 172 20.93 1.28 -7.33
C ARG A 172 20.40 -0.14 -7.48
N THR A 173 20.93 -1.07 -6.68
CA THR A 173 20.51 -2.46 -6.62
C THR A 173 19.06 -2.61 -6.16
N VAL A 174 18.69 -1.93 -5.07
CA VAL A 174 17.31 -1.88 -4.56
C VAL A 174 16.37 -1.28 -5.60
N SER A 175 16.76 -0.17 -6.22
CA SER A 175 15.98 0.48 -7.27
C SER A 175 15.74 -0.44 -8.48
N ALA A 176 16.76 -1.20 -8.91
CA ALA A 176 16.64 -2.16 -10.00
C ALA A 176 15.66 -3.31 -9.71
N LEU A 177 15.64 -3.81 -8.47
CA LEU A 177 14.72 -4.87 -8.04
C LEU A 177 13.25 -4.41 -8.03
N VAL A 178 13.00 -3.18 -7.60
CA VAL A 178 11.62 -2.66 -7.50
C VAL A 178 11.09 -2.04 -8.79
N LYS A 179 11.98 -1.66 -9.73
CA LYS A 179 11.60 -0.99 -10.98
C LYS A 179 10.48 -1.70 -11.77
N PRO A 180 10.50 -3.04 -11.96
CA PRO A 180 9.44 -3.75 -12.69
C PRO A 180 8.07 -3.69 -12.00
N PHE A 181 8.03 -3.45 -10.69
CA PHE A 181 6.81 -3.43 -9.89
C PHE A 181 6.20 -2.04 -9.75
N ARG A 182 6.89 -0.98 -10.21
CA ARG A 182 6.36 0.38 -10.12
C ARG A 182 5.12 0.51 -11.01
N ARG A 183 4.00 0.98 -10.43
CA ARG A 183 2.84 1.37 -11.25
C ARG A 183 3.17 2.61 -12.07
N MET A 184 3.24 2.42 -13.38
CA MET A 184 3.26 3.52 -14.35
C MET A 184 1.87 4.16 -14.35
N ARG A 185 1.78 5.47 -14.05
CA ARG A 185 0.59 6.26 -14.40
C ARG A 185 0.74 6.58 -15.89
N LEU A 186 -0.13 5.98 -16.71
CA LEU A 186 -0.34 6.38 -18.11
C LEU A 186 -1.16 7.67 -18.14
#